data_AF-A0A917JM29-F1
#
_entry.id   AF-A0A917JM29-F1
#
_cell.length_a   1.000
_cell.length_b   1.000
_cell.length_c   1.000
_cell.angle_alpha   90.00
_cell.angle_beta   90.00
_cell.angle_gamma   90.00
#
_symmetry.space_group_name_H-M   'P 1'
#
loop_
_entity.id
_entity.type
_entity.pdbx_description
1 polymer ?
#
loop_
_entity_poly.entity_id
_entity_poly.type
_entity_poly.pdbx_seq_one_letter_code
_entity_poly.pdbx_strand_id
1 'polypeptide(L)' 'MLELDLILNRFREQTLETLSKEQLSSFERLLELEDPELYFLLMTDEPISDQELKEIVSCIKSSNHA' A
#
# COMPACT_ATOMS: atom_id res chain seq x y z
N MET A 1 6.15 -2.23 -12.20
CA MET A 1 6.26 -0.91 -12.92
C MET A 1 7.18 0.04 -12.17
N LEU A 2 7.84 1.02 -12.83
CA LEU A 2 8.71 2.00 -12.14
C LEU A 2 7.97 2.90 -11.13
N GLU A 3 6.74 3.31 -11.45
CA GLU A 3 5.93 4.17 -10.57
C GLU A 3 5.56 3.47 -9.27
N LEU A 4 5.14 2.21 -9.35
CA LEU A 4 4.82 1.38 -8.18
C LEU A 4 6.04 1.19 -7.28
N ASP A 5 7.19 0.88 -7.88
CA ASP A 5 8.45 0.68 -7.16
C ASP A 5 8.82 1.92 -6.34
N LEU A 6 8.64 3.11 -6.91
CA LEU A 6 8.93 4.39 -6.25
C LEU A 6 7.98 4.66 -5.06
N ILE A 7 6.69 4.40 -5.24
CA ILE A 7 5.66 4.55 -4.19
C ILE A 7 5.92 3.59 -3.03
N LEU A 8 6.16 2.32 -3.34
CA LEU A 8 6.40 1.26 -2.37
C LEU A 8 7.74 1.45 -1.66
N ASN A 9 8.78 1.90 -2.37
CA ASN A 9 10.08 2.14 -1.76
C ASN A 9 10.05 3.33 -0.79
N ARG A 10 9.39 4.45 -1.15
CA ARG A 10 9.18 5.58 -0.21
C ARG A 10 8.38 5.15 1.02
N PHE A 11 7.28 4.43 0.81
CA PHE A 11 6.50 3.89 1.91
C PHE A 11 7.32 2.94 2.80
N ARG A 12 8.15 2.11 2.17
CA ARG A 12 9.04 1.19 2.89
C ARG A 12 10.01 1.92 3.80
N GLU A 13 10.66 2.95 3.28
CA GLU A 13 11.68 3.69 4.04
C GLU A 13 11.09 4.53 5.16
N GLN A 14 9.85 5.00 5.03
CA GLN A 14 9.25 5.92 6.01
C GLN A 14 8.29 5.24 6.99
N THR A 15 7.61 4.19 6.56
CA THR A 15 6.48 3.63 7.30
C THR A 15 6.70 2.17 7.68
N LEU A 16 7.43 1.36 6.90
CA LEU A 16 7.63 -0.07 7.19
C LEU A 16 8.22 -0.33 8.58
N GLU A 17 9.13 0.52 9.04
CA GLU A 17 9.72 0.41 10.38
C GLU A 17 8.74 0.72 11.53
N THR A 18 7.65 1.43 11.22
CA THR A 18 6.59 1.80 12.17
C THR A 18 5.34 0.93 12.07
N LEU A 19 5.24 0.06 11.05
CA LEU A 19 4.07 -0.80 10.85
C LEU A 19 3.95 -1.85 11.95
N SER A 20 2.71 -2.10 12.37
CA SER A 20 2.37 -3.26 13.19
C SER A 20 2.37 -4.54 12.36
N LYS A 21 2.42 -5.70 13.03
CA LYS A 21 2.39 -7.01 12.37
C LYS A 21 1.14 -7.21 11.50
N GLU A 22 0.01 -6.67 11.93
CA GLU A 22 -1.26 -6.75 11.19
C GLU A 22 -1.15 -5.98 9.86
N GLN A 23 -0.71 -4.73 9.93
CA GLN A 23 -0.49 -3.89 8.74
C GLN A 23 0.55 -4.48 7.78
N LEU A 24 1.61 -5.08 8.32
CA LEU A 24 2.65 -5.74 7.51
C LEU A 24 2.06 -6.97 6.80
N SER A 25 1.22 -7.76 7.47
CA SER A 25 0.51 -8.87 6.84
C SER A 25 -0.49 -8.42 5.77
N SER A 26 -1.17 -7.26 5.97
CA SER A 26 -2.03 -6.68 4.94
C SER A 26 -1.21 -6.21 3.74
N PHE A 27 -0.04 -5.60 3.99
CA PHE A 27 0.88 -5.17 2.94
C PHE A 27 1.42 -6.36 2.13
N GLU A 28 1.79 -7.45 2.80
CA GLU A 28 2.23 -8.69 2.13
C GLU A 28 1.12 -9.24 1.23
N ARG A 29 -0.12 -9.32 1.72
CA ARG A 29 -1.30 -9.70 0.91
C ARG A 29 -1.53 -8.76 -0.28
N LEU A 30 -1.32 -7.47 -0.07
CA LEU A 30 -1.43 -6.48 -1.13
C LEU A 30 -0.39 -6.77 -2.22
N LEU A 31 0.86 -7.04 -1.84
CA LEU A 31 1.95 -7.42 -2.76
C LEU A 31 1.72 -8.76 -3.48
N GLU A 32 0.81 -9.62 -3.02
CA GLU A 32 0.39 -10.82 -3.75
C GLU A 32 -0.51 -10.51 -4.96
N LEU A 33 -1.07 -9.30 -5.04
CA LEU A 33 -1.87 -8.84 -6.18
C LEU A 33 -0.98 -8.46 -7.37
N GLU A 34 -1.58 -8.42 -8.56
CA GLU A 34 -0.88 -8.02 -9.77
C GLU A 34 -0.47 -6.54 -9.73
N ASP A 35 0.74 -6.19 -10.22
CA ASP A 35 1.21 -4.80 -10.36
C ASP A 35 0.15 -3.79 -10.86
N PRO A 36 -0.64 -4.06 -11.93
CA PRO A 36 -1.66 -3.14 -12.41
C PRO A 36 -2.82 -2.95 -11.43
N GLU A 37 -3.24 -3.99 -10.71
CA GLU A 37 -4.28 -3.91 -9.68
C GLU A 37 -3.80 -3.06 -8.50
N LEU A 38 -2.57 -3.30 -8.05
CA LEU A 38 -1.92 -2.50 -7.01
C LEU A 38 -1.85 -1.03 -7.37
N TYR A 39 -1.37 -0.74 -8.58
CA TYR A 39 -1.26 0.62 -9.07
C TYR A 39 -2.63 1.29 -9.16
N PHE A 40 -3.63 0.56 -9.67
CA PHE A 40 -5.00 1.05 -9.75
C PHE A 40 -5.54 1.37 -8.36
N LEU A 41 -5.45 0.46 -7.39
CA LEU A 41 -5.89 0.64 -6.00
C LEU A 41 -5.25 1.85 -5.30
N LEU A 42 -3.97 2.10 -5.55
CA LEU A 42 -3.25 3.24 -4.99
C LEU A 42 -3.66 4.57 -5.64
N MET A 43 -3.98 4.55 -6.94
CA MET A 43 -4.39 5.73 -7.71
C MET A 43 -5.89 6.03 -7.63
N THR A 44 -6.71 5.02 -7.34
CA THR A 44 -8.17 5.11 -7.24
C THR A 44 -8.62 5.15 -5.78
N ASP A 45 -9.90 5.45 -5.56
CA ASP A 45 -10.53 5.39 -4.22
C ASP A 45 -11.60 4.29 -4.21
N GLU A 46 -11.32 3.20 -4.93
CA GLU A 46 -12.25 2.09 -5.09
C GLU A 46 -12.44 1.38 -3.74
N PRO A 47 -13.67 0.97 -3.40
CA PRO A 47 -13.95 0.34 -2.12
C PRO A 47 -13.29 -1.03 -2.04
N ILE A 48 -12.16 -1.07 -1.33
CA ILE A 48 -11.54 -2.32 -0.90
C ILE A 48 -12.48 -2.99 0.10
N SER A 49 -12.93 -4.20 -0.23
CA SER A 49 -13.85 -4.97 0.63
C SER A 49 -13.19 -5.41 1.93
N ASP A 50 -11.87 -5.51 1.94
CA ASP A 50 -11.08 -5.93 3.09
C ASP A 50 -10.63 -4.69 3.89
N GLN A 51 -11.08 -4.62 5.14
CA GLN A 51 -10.82 -3.48 6.01
C GLN A 51 -9.31 -3.32 6.30
N GLU A 52 -8.57 -4.42 6.41
CA GLU A 52 -7.13 -4.40 6.68
C GLU A 52 -6.36 -3.84 5.48
N LEU A 53 -6.73 -4.29 4.26
CA LEU A 53 -6.15 -3.75 3.02
C LEU A 53 -6.50 -2.27 2.82
N LYS A 54 -7.70 -1.86 3.19
CA LYS A 54 -8.11 -0.45 3.14
C LYS A 54 -7.25 0.44 4.03
N GLU A 55 -6.94 -0.01 5.23
CA GLU A 55 -6.12 0.73 6.18
C GLU A 55 -4.69 0.91 5.64
N ILE A 56 -4.07 -0.15 5.14
CA ILE A 56 -2.69 -0.07 4.59
C ILE A 56 -2.63 0.78 3.32
N VAL A 57 -3.60 0.67 2.40
CA VAL A 57 -3.66 1.51 1.20
C VAL A 57 -3.80 2.99 1.55
N SER A 58 -4.67 3.31 2.51
CA SER A 58 -4.83 4.67 3.02
C SER A 58 -3.54 5.19 3.67
N CYS A 59 -2.82 4.33 4.39
CA CYS A 59 -1.52 4.64 4.98
C CYS A 59 -0.47 4.94 3.91
N ILE A 60 -0.36 4.11 2.87
CA ILE A 60 0.57 4.31 1.74
C ILE A 60 0.28 5.62 1.02
N LYS A 61 -1.00 5.92 0.74
CA LYS A 61 -1.44 7.17 0.09
C LYS A 61 -1.08 8.39 0.95
N SER A 62 -1.29 8.31 2.26
CA SER A 62 -0.98 9.39 3.20
C SER A 62 0.53 9.66 3.30
N SER A 63 1.35 8.60 3.27
CA SER A 63 2.81 8.68 3.33
C SER A 63 3.42 9.27 2.04
N ASN A 64 2.80 9.04 0.89
CA ASN A 64 3.26 9.55 -0.41
C ASN A 64 2.81 10.98 -0.74
N HIS A 65 1.77 11.50 -0.07
CA HIS A 65 1.28 12.87 -0.28
C HIS A 65 2.03 13.93 0.56
N ALA A 66 3.04 13.52 1.35
CA ALA A 66 3.86 14.40 2.19
C ALA A 66 5.19 14.83 1.54
#